data_AF-R7JB81-F1
#
_entry.id   AF-R7JB81-F1
#
_cell.length_a   1.000
_cell.length_b   1.000
_cell.length_c   1.000
_cell.angle_alpha   90.00
_cell.angle_beta   90.00
_cell.angle_gamma   90.00
#
_symmetry.space_group_name_H-M   'P 1'
#
loop_
_entity.id
_entity.type
_entity.pdbx_description
1 polymer ?
#
loop_
_entity_poly.entity_id
_entity_poly.type
_entity_poly.pdbx_seq_one_letter_code
_entity_poly.pdbx_strand_id
1 'polypeptide(L)'
;MGMAASQARLLSITARLTNNENTGQSISYSKQRLSDQTQQITNEYNEALEATKLTVLTGFNGAEATYSDISYNLMTGLQMAQNTKQYVVTDTKGRILVTPDIAKAYEKSNGNYNQFLANLTGATVAQNGKAYSQSDLSVNRNDETWKKLDSNGNEIDADPNDPDAYDTNSKTLEAKQKIHEAWDAYFATVGINLGDEEHDFGFSWNELYVTNENGEYIDKNGNVITAAQAKAGQGVTAVGCGYVGYKGKDEHGNDISGPINYEGTTDESRRLYDYAMAITEAYLRVNRPGENNFSTEFNADDYNTAANSDNKSVLNYYKNIFTKMQSSGYFTYTNTPAEADDNHIYINEGTGTKGTVKKSPLEDNTTFENALRDGSLRLEYYSTTDKGFKTTTISEDNCIQEVADERAIAKAESKYNQDMQALESKDKKLDLELKKLDTEHSALQTEYDSVKNIVDKNVESSFKIFS
;
A
#
# COMPACT_ATOMS: atom_id res chain seq x y z
N MET A 1 54.16 68.35 29.09
CA MET A 1 53.47 67.05 29.26
C MET A 1 52.08 66.99 28.61
N GLY A 2 51.47 68.10 28.16
CA GLY A 2 50.10 68.09 27.60
C GLY A 2 49.92 67.44 26.21
N MET A 3 50.91 67.56 25.30
CA MET A 3 50.75 67.10 23.91
C MET A 3 50.63 65.58 23.75
N ALA A 4 51.44 64.79 24.47
CA ALA A 4 51.40 63.33 24.37
C ALA A 4 50.06 62.76 24.88
N ALA A 5 49.51 63.34 25.95
CA ALA A 5 48.22 62.95 26.50
C ALA A 5 47.05 63.32 25.56
N SER A 6 47.09 64.49 24.90
CA SER A 6 46.06 64.90 23.95
C SER A 6 46.12 64.09 22.64
N GLN A 7 47.32 63.73 22.16
CA GLN A 7 47.49 62.85 21.01
C GLN A 7 47.03 61.41 21.30
N ALA A 8 47.34 60.87 22.48
CA ALA A 8 46.85 59.55 22.92
C ALA A 8 45.32 59.52 23.02
N ARG A 9 44.71 60.61 23.54
CA ARG A 9 43.25 60.75 23.60
C ARG A 9 42.63 60.85 22.21
N LEU A 10 43.21 61.64 21.30
CA LEU A 10 42.77 61.75 19.91
C LEU A 10 42.75 60.36 19.24
N LEU A 11 43.85 59.61 19.36
CA LEU A 11 43.95 58.25 18.81
C LEU A 11 42.91 57.30 19.41
N SER A 12 42.62 57.42 20.72
CA SER A 12 41.59 56.61 21.38
C SER A 12 40.17 56.93 20.90
N ILE A 13 39.86 58.20 20.62
CA ILE A 13 38.56 58.63 20.09
C ILE A 13 38.43 58.16 18.64
N THR A 14 39.48 58.28 17.83
CA THR A 14 39.52 57.75 16.46
C THR A 14 39.26 56.24 16.42
N ALA A 15 39.92 55.46 17.29
CA ALA A 15 39.68 54.03 17.38
C ALA A 15 38.22 53.68 17.75
N ARG A 16 37.60 54.47 18.63
CA ARG A 16 36.18 54.32 19.00
C ARG A 16 35.24 54.70 17.86
N LEU A 17 35.53 55.78 17.11
CA LEU A 17 34.78 56.18 15.92
C LEU A 17 34.81 55.09 14.86
N THR A 18 36.00 54.55 14.54
CA THR A 18 36.14 53.45 13.58
C THR A 18 35.39 52.19 14.03
N ASN A 19 35.42 51.86 15.33
CA ASN A 19 34.65 50.72 15.85
C ASN A 19 33.13 50.95 15.75
N ASN A 20 32.67 52.18 16.03
CA ASN A 20 31.27 52.56 15.89
C ASN A 20 30.81 52.44 14.42
N GLU A 21 31.59 52.96 13.47
CA GLU A 21 31.33 52.84 12.02
C GLU A 21 31.28 51.38 11.57
N ASN A 22 32.25 50.56 12.01
CA ASN A 22 32.29 49.13 11.68
C ASN A 22 31.07 48.38 12.24
N THR A 23 30.65 48.73 13.46
CA THR A 23 29.42 48.17 14.06
C THR A 23 28.18 48.61 13.30
N GLY A 24 28.10 49.89 12.87
CA GLY A 24 27.03 50.41 12.03
C GLY A 24 26.92 49.68 10.69
N GLN A 25 28.05 49.41 10.03
CA GLN A 25 28.09 48.60 8.80
C GLN A 25 27.58 47.17 9.06
N SER A 26 28.02 46.51 10.14
CA SER A 26 27.56 45.17 10.51
C SER A 26 26.03 45.12 10.75
N ILE A 27 25.48 46.16 11.39
CA ILE A 27 24.02 46.26 11.57
C ILE A 27 23.33 46.47 10.22
N SER A 28 23.84 47.36 9.36
CA SER A 28 23.29 47.59 8.02
C SER A 28 23.22 46.30 7.19
N TYR A 29 24.29 45.49 7.18
CA TYR A 29 24.27 44.16 6.56
C TYR A 29 23.25 43.22 7.20
N SER A 30 23.06 43.31 8.51
CA SER A 30 22.04 42.52 9.20
C SER A 30 20.62 42.93 8.79
N LYS A 31 20.36 44.23 8.58
CA LYS A 31 19.08 44.71 8.03
C LYS A 31 18.85 44.24 6.59
N GLN A 32 19.89 44.24 5.76
CA GLN A 32 19.80 43.70 4.40
C GLN A 32 19.41 42.22 4.41
N ARG A 33 20.05 41.39 5.26
CA ARG A 33 19.66 39.99 5.43
C ARG A 33 18.23 39.81 5.95
N LEU A 34 17.76 40.69 6.85
CA LEU A 34 16.36 40.65 7.28
C LEU A 34 15.40 40.95 6.12
N SER A 35 15.73 41.90 5.25
CA SER A 35 14.94 42.19 4.04
C SER A 35 14.89 40.98 3.10
N ASP A 36 16.02 40.29 2.90
CA ASP A 36 16.07 39.07 2.09
C ASP A 36 15.20 37.96 2.72
N GLN A 37 15.24 37.81 4.05
CA GLN A 37 14.38 36.87 4.79
C GLN A 37 12.89 37.23 4.67
N THR A 38 12.54 38.51 4.76
CA THR A 38 11.16 38.99 4.53
C THR A 38 10.67 38.56 3.15
N GLN A 39 11.48 38.78 2.11
CA GLN A 39 11.12 38.40 0.75
C GLN A 39 10.95 36.88 0.61
N GLN A 40 11.84 36.09 1.22
CA GLN A 40 11.72 34.64 1.23
C GLN A 40 10.43 34.17 1.90
N ILE A 41 10.11 34.69 3.09
CA ILE A 41 8.89 34.32 3.83
C ILE A 41 7.62 34.70 3.04
N THR A 42 7.62 35.85 2.36
CA THR A 42 6.51 36.24 1.48
C THR A 42 6.38 35.28 0.30
N ASN A 43 7.49 34.86 -0.32
CA ASN A 43 7.45 33.90 -1.43
C ASN A 43 6.93 32.54 -0.96
N GLU A 44 7.43 32.01 0.15
CA GLU A 44 6.95 30.74 0.74
C GLU A 44 5.45 30.78 1.06
N TYR A 45 4.95 31.92 1.54
CA TYR A 45 3.52 32.12 1.76
C TYR A 45 2.71 32.14 0.46
N ASN A 46 3.19 32.81 -0.57
CA ASN A 46 2.53 32.84 -1.89
C ASN A 46 2.51 31.44 -2.53
N GLU A 47 3.60 30.68 -2.45
CA GLU A 47 3.64 29.29 -2.91
C GLU A 47 2.62 28.41 -2.15
N ALA A 48 2.48 28.63 -0.84
CA ALA A 48 1.47 27.93 -0.06
C ALA A 48 0.03 28.35 -0.39
N LEU A 49 -0.20 29.58 -0.85
CA LEU A 49 -1.51 30.03 -1.35
C LEU A 49 -1.90 29.36 -2.66
N GLU A 50 -0.91 29.04 -3.50
CA GLU A 50 -1.10 28.30 -4.75
C GLU A 50 -1.14 26.78 -4.53
N ALA A 51 -0.87 26.31 -3.30
CA ALA A 51 -0.86 24.89 -2.99
C ALA A 51 -2.26 24.28 -3.14
N THR A 52 -2.35 23.34 -4.06
CA THR A 52 -3.52 22.51 -4.29
C THR A 52 -3.29 21.12 -3.72
N LYS A 53 -4.39 20.44 -3.44
CA LYS A 53 -4.41 19.03 -3.07
C LYS A 53 -5.38 18.26 -3.94
N LEU A 54 -5.17 16.96 -4.05
CA LEU A 54 -6.09 16.08 -4.75
C LEU A 54 -7.11 15.48 -3.78
N THR A 55 -8.37 15.50 -4.19
CA THR A 55 -9.47 14.85 -3.49
C THR A 55 -10.21 13.90 -4.43
N VAL A 56 -10.77 12.84 -3.86
CA VAL A 56 -11.55 11.86 -4.61
C VAL A 56 -12.97 11.76 -4.06
N LEU A 57 -13.94 11.55 -4.96
CA LEU A 57 -15.33 11.27 -4.65
C LEU A 57 -15.43 9.93 -3.90
N THR A 58 -15.92 9.96 -2.66
CA THR A 58 -16.08 8.76 -1.81
C THR A 58 -17.54 8.33 -1.64
N GLY A 59 -18.49 9.17 -2.05
CA GLY A 59 -19.92 8.86 -2.02
C GLY A 59 -20.80 10.11 -2.14
N PHE A 60 -22.07 9.96 -1.76
CA PHE A 60 -23.06 11.03 -1.74
C PHE A 60 -23.80 11.05 -0.40
N ASN A 61 -24.02 12.23 0.16
CA ASN A 61 -24.92 12.46 1.28
C ASN A 61 -26.22 13.09 0.74
N GLY A 62 -27.19 12.26 0.38
CA GLY A 62 -28.36 12.70 -0.37
C GLY A 62 -27.97 13.12 -1.79
N ALA A 63 -28.18 14.38 -2.14
CA ALA A 63 -27.78 14.94 -3.44
C ALA A 63 -26.36 15.54 -3.45
N GLU A 64 -25.69 15.62 -2.30
CA GLU A 64 -24.38 16.27 -2.17
C GLU A 64 -23.23 15.27 -2.30
N ALA A 65 -22.31 15.54 -3.22
CA ALA A 65 -21.10 14.73 -3.40
C ALA A 65 -20.14 14.91 -2.20
N THR A 66 -19.63 13.79 -1.69
CA THR A 66 -18.66 13.77 -0.59
C THR A 66 -17.27 13.46 -1.12
N TYR A 67 -16.30 14.29 -0.75
CA TYR A 67 -14.91 14.16 -1.18
C TYR A 67 -13.98 13.94 0.00
N SER A 68 -12.88 13.25 -0.21
CA SER A 68 -11.83 13.03 0.79
C SER A 68 -10.45 13.16 0.16
N ASP A 69 -9.48 13.60 0.96
CA ASP A 69 -8.08 13.72 0.54
C ASP A 69 -7.57 12.36 0.04
N ILE A 70 -6.88 12.36 -1.10
CA ILE A 70 -6.39 11.10 -1.65
C ILE A 70 -5.33 10.48 -0.72
N SER A 71 -5.38 9.17 -0.64
CA SER A 71 -4.34 8.34 -0.05
C SER A 71 -4.32 7.02 -0.80
N TYR A 72 -3.20 6.30 -0.77
CA TYR A 72 -3.14 4.97 -1.37
C TYR A 72 -4.25 4.07 -0.83
N ASN A 73 -4.36 3.97 0.50
CA ASN A 73 -5.35 3.12 1.18
C ASN A 73 -6.80 3.48 0.83
N LEU A 74 -7.11 4.77 0.70
CA LEU A 74 -8.44 5.20 0.27
C LEU A 74 -8.66 4.80 -1.19
N MET A 75 -7.78 5.24 -2.10
CA MET A 75 -7.94 5.08 -3.54
C MET A 75 -8.07 3.61 -3.94
N THR A 76 -7.17 2.76 -3.45
CA THR A 76 -7.17 1.34 -3.78
C THR A 76 -8.06 0.52 -2.85
N GLY A 77 -8.77 1.14 -1.91
CA GLY A 77 -9.53 0.43 -0.89
C GLY A 77 -10.87 -0.15 -1.36
N LEU A 78 -11.40 -1.11 -0.60
CA LEU A 78 -12.69 -1.76 -0.84
C LEU A 78 -13.86 -0.77 -0.92
N GLN A 79 -13.86 0.26 -0.07
CA GLN A 79 -14.92 1.27 -0.05
C GLN A 79 -15.05 2.00 -1.39
N MET A 80 -13.91 2.36 -2.00
CA MET A 80 -13.88 2.99 -3.32
C MET A 80 -14.39 2.03 -4.39
N ALA A 81 -13.95 0.77 -4.35
CA ALA A 81 -14.42 -0.25 -5.28
C ALA A 81 -15.94 -0.49 -5.20
N GLN A 82 -16.54 -0.33 -4.02
CA GLN A 82 -17.99 -0.51 -3.80
C GLN A 82 -18.81 0.73 -4.19
N ASN A 83 -18.30 1.93 -3.92
CA ASN A 83 -19.08 3.17 -4.06
C ASN A 83 -18.83 3.90 -5.39
N THR A 84 -17.66 3.74 -6.00
CA THR A 84 -17.24 4.50 -7.18
C THR A 84 -16.55 3.60 -8.20
N LYS A 85 -15.23 3.46 -8.13
CA LYS A 85 -14.42 2.65 -9.03
C LYS A 85 -13.37 1.92 -8.21
N GLN A 86 -13.03 0.71 -8.64
CA GLN A 86 -11.85 0.03 -8.12
C GLN A 86 -10.61 0.60 -8.80
N TYR A 87 -9.84 1.40 -8.06
CA TYR A 87 -8.55 1.88 -8.53
C TYR A 87 -7.42 0.92 -8.14
N VAL A 88 -6.39 0.90 -8.99
CA VAL A 88 -5.07 0.38 -8.66
C VAL A 88 -4.03 1.41 -9.04
N VAL A 89 -2.90 1.34 -8.38
CA VAL A 89 -1.76 2.20 -8.64
C VAL A 89 -0.68 1.36 -9.29
N THR A 90 -0.07 1.86 -10.36
CA THR A 90 0.98 1.15 -11.09
C THR A 90 2.26 1.96 -11.19
N ASP A 91 3.39 1.28 -11.36
CA ASP A 91 4.62 1.94 -11.77
C ASP A 91 4.63 2.21 -13.30
N THR A 92 5.69 2.84 -13.79
CA THR A 92 5.88 3.10 -15.21
C THR A 92 6.00 1.84 -16.07
N LYS A 93 6.25 0.67 -15.47
CA LYS A 93 6.31 -0.65 -16.12
C LYS A 93 4.95 -1.37 -16.11
N GLY A 94 3.94 -0.82 -15.44
CA GLY A 94 2.60 -1.40 -15.31
C GLY A 94 2.46 -2.42 -14.17
N ARG A 95 3.50 -2.62 -13.33
CA ARG A 95 3.41 -3.47 -12.14
C ARG A 95 2.47 -2.80 -11.13
N ILE A 96 1.61 -3.58 -10.47
CA ILE A 96 0.69 -3.05 -9.47
C ILE A 96 1.39 -2.81 -8.13
N LEU A 97 1.17 -1.63 -7.53
CA LEU A 97 1.53 -1.34 -6.15
C LEU A 97 0.51 -1.97 -5.21
N VAL A 98 0.97 -2.88 -4.35
CA VAL A 98 0.15 -3.57 -3.34
C VAL A 98 0.69 -3.35 -1.93
N THR A 99 -0.15 -3.56 -0.92
CA THR A 99 0.31 -3.61 0.48
C THR A 99 1.21 -4.83 0.72
N PRO A 100 2.10 -4.80 1.74
CA PRO A 100 2.93 -5.95 2.09
C PRO A 100 2.11 -7.22 2.39
N ASP A 101 0.93 -7.09 3.00
CA ASP A 101 0.04 -8.22 3.29
C ASP A 101 -0.46 -8.90 2.00
N ILE A 102 -0.84 -8.12 0.99
CA ILE A 102 -1.29 -8.65 -0.31
C ILE A 102 -0.12 -9.28 -1.07
N ALA A 103 1.06 -8.66 -1.04
CA ALA A 103 2.28 -9.22 -1.65
C ALA A 103 2.62 -10.60 -1.05
N LYS A 104 2.67 -10.70 0.28
CA LYS A 104 2.92 -11.97 0.99
C LYS A 104 1.88 -13.04 0.67
N ALA A 105 0.60 -12.67 0.61
CA ALA A 105 -0.48 -13.60 0.23
C ALA A 105 -0.28 -14.13 -1.19
N TYR A 106 0.12 -13.26 -2.13
CA TYR A 106 0.37 -13.62 -3.51
C TYR A 106 1.57 -14.55 -3.67
N GLU A 107 2.67 -14.27 -2.99
CA GLU A 107 3.87 -15.12 -3.00
C GLU A 107 3.59 -16.53 -2.47
N LYS A 108 2.86 -16.63 -1.35
CA LYS A 108 2.43 -17.92 -0.79
C LYS A 108 1.44 -18.67 -1.67
N SER A 109 0.66 -17.95 -2.47
CA SER A 109 -0.37 -18.55 -3.32
C SER A 109 0.20 -19.40 -4.46
N ASN A 110 1.45 -19.17 -4.86
CA ASN A 110 2.09 -19.81 -6.01
C ASN A 110 1.21 -19.80 -7.29
N GLY A 111 0.47 -18.71 -7.51
CA GLY A 111 -0.42 -18.54 -8.67
C GLY A 111 -1.80 -19.21 -8.56
N ASN A 112 -2.15 -19.79 -7.41
CA ASN A 112 -3.48 -20.31 -7.12
C ASN A 112 -4.34 -19.26 -6.39
N TYR A 113 -5.47 -18.87 -6.98
CA TYR A 113 -6.31 -17.82 -6.41
C TYR A 113 -7.00 -18.21 -5.08
N ASN A 114 -7.36 -19.48 -4.86
CA ASN A 114 -7.88 -19.91 -3.55
C ASN A 114 -6.82 -19.82 -2.46
N GLN A 115 -5.59 -20.23 -2.78
CA GLN A 115 -4.48 -20.09 -1.85
C GLN A 115 -4.19 -18.62 -1.57
N PHE A 116 -4.31 -17.74 -2.57
CA PHE A 116 -4.23 -16.30 -2.35
C PHE A 116 -5.29 -15.82 -1.35
N LEU A 117 -6.57 -16.16 -1.56
CA LEU A 117 -7.66 -15.79 -0.66
C LEU A 117 -7.48 -16.32 0.76
N ALA A 118 -6.98 -17.56 0.91
CA ALA A 118 -6.72 -18.17 2.20
C ALA A 118 -5.54 -17.53 2.95
N ASN A 119 -4.57 -16.96 2.21
CA ASN A 119 -3.37 -16.33 2.78
C ASN A 119 -3.50 -14.81 2.97
N LEU A 120 -4.67 -14.21 2.72
CA LEU A 120 -4.92 -12.81 3.04
C LEU A 120 -4.87 -12.58 4.57
N THR A 121 -3.83 -11.89 5.06
CA THR A 121 -3.57 -11.61 6.49
C THR A 121 -3.73 -10.12 6.86
N GLY A 122 -3.69 -9.80 8.16
CA GLY A 122 -3.63 -8.40 8.63
C GLY A 122 -4.92 -7.59 8.43
N ALA A 123 -4.81 -6.34 7.95
CA ALA A 123 -5.97 -5.50 7.68
C ALA A 123 -6.84 -5.99 6.50
N THR A 124 -6.37 -7.03 5.79
CA THR A 124 -7.09 -7.70 4.70
C THR A 124 -7.89 -8.91 5.15
N VAL A 125 -7.76 -9.34 6.43
CA VAL A 125 -8.55 -10.46 6.96
C VAL A 125 -10.01 -10.06 7.01
N ALA A 126 -10.81 -10.99 6.51
CA ALA A 126 -12.21 -10.88 6.22
C ALA A 126 -13.12 -10.48 7.41
N GLN A 127 -14.29 -10.00 7.04
CA GLN A 127 -15.41 -9.75 7.95
C GLN A 127 -15.61 -10.94 8.91
N ASN A 128 -15.77 -10.66 10.19
CA ASN A 128 -16.10 -11.63 11.24
C ASN A 128 -15.06 -12.74 11.50
N GLY A 129 -13.81 -12.58 11.03
CA GLY A 129 -12.70 -13.49 11.35
C GLY A 129 -12.65 -14.80 10.55
N LYS A 130 -13.41 -14.91 9.44
CA LYS A 130 -13.48 -16.11 8.57
C LYS A 130 -12.74 -15.91 7.26
N ALA A 131 -11.79 -16.76 6.87
CA ALA A 131 -11.08 -16.61 5.60
C ALA A 131 -12.02 -16.57 4.37
N TYR A 132 -11.58 -15.95 3.27
CA TYR A 132 -12.33 -15.96 2.01
C TYR A 132 -12.10 -17.27 1.26
N SER A 133 -13.14 -17.74 0.55
CA SER A 133 -13.04 -18.92 -0.32
C SER A 133 -13.93 -18.73 -1.54
N GLN A 134 -13.47 -19.23 -2.70
CA GLN A 134 -14.35 -19.35 -3.87
C GLN A 134 -15.31 -20.54 -3.74
N SER A 135 -14.94 -21.56 -2.96
CA SER A 135 -15.78 -22.73 -2.77
C SER A 135 -16.97 -22.39 -1.90
N ASP A 136 -18.15 -22.56 -2.48
CA ASP A 136 -19.45 -22.54 -1.81
C ASP A 136 -19.99 -23.97 -1.61
N LEU A 137 -19.12 -24.97 -1.72
CA LEU A 137 -19.46 -26.38 -1.52
C LEU A 137 -19.26 -26.76 -0.05
N SER A 138 -20.26 -27.40 0.55
CA SER A 138 -20.11 -28.12 1.82
C SER A 138 -20.15 -29.62 1.56
N VAL A 139 -19.20 -30.36 2.11
CA VAL A 139 -19.12 -31.82 1.99
C VAL A 139 -18.75 -32.43 3.33
N ASN A 140 -19.49 -33.46 3.73
CA ASN A 140 -19.18 -34.28 4.91
C ASN A 140 -19.16 -35.74 4.47
N ARG A 141 -17.97 -36.36 4.50
CA ARG A 141 -17.82 -37.74 4.00
C ARG A 141 -18.16 -38.80 5.04
N ASN A 142 -18.44 -38.41 6.28
CA ASN A 142 -19.06 -39.32 7.25
C ASN A 142 -20.51 -39.67 6.88
N ASP A 143 -21.15 -38.83 6.06
CA ASP A 143 -22.52 -39.05 5.61
C ASP A 143 -22.57 -39.98 4.38
N GLU A 144 -21.44 -40.33 3.76
CA GLU A 144 -21.40 -41.26 2.61
C GLU A 144 -22.05 -42.60 2.97
N THR A 145 -22.97 -43.07 2.12
CA THR A 145 -23.65 -44.36 2.31
C THR A 145 -23.38 -45.23 1.09
N TRP A 146 -22.47 -46.19 1.22
CA TRP A 146 -22.03 -47.02 0.10
C TRP A 146 -22.87 -48.27 -0.07
N LYS A 147 -23.34 -48.48 -1.30
CA LYS A 147 -24.11 -49.66 -1.73
C LYS A 147 -23.42 -50.32 -2.92
N LYS A 148 -23.72 -51.60 -3.15
CA LYS A 148 -23.43 -52.30 -4.41
C LYS A 148 -24.57 -53.24 -4.75
N LEU A 149 -24.65 -53.67 -6.00
CA LEU A 149 -25.64 -54.66 -6.41
C LEU A 149 -25.10 -56.08 -6.17
N ASP A 150 -25.91 -56.93 -5.54
CA ASP A 150 -25.63 -58.36 -5.50
C ASP A 150 -25.88 -59.03 -6.87
N SER A 151 -25.56 -60.33 -6.99
CA SER A 151 -25.76 -61.08 -8.25
C SER A 151 -27.23 -61.18 -8.70
N ASN A 152 -28.19 -60.75 -7.87
CA ASN A 152 -29.62 -60.74 -8.16
C ASN A 152 -30.14 -59.32 -8.43
N GLY A 153 -29.27 -58.30 -8.42
CA GLY A 153 -29.64 -56.90 -8.65
C GLY A 153 -30.24 -56.20 -7.42
N ASN A 154 -30.05 -56.72 -6.20
CA ASN A 154 -30.48 -56.04 -4.98
C ASN A 154 -29.35 -55.20 -4.39
N GLU A 155 -29.70 -54.03 -3.84
CA GLU A 155 -28.74 -53.17 -3.13
C GLU A 155 -28.34 -53.77 -1.78
N ILE A 156 -27.04 -53.92 -1.56
CA ILE A 156 -26.44 -54.34 -0.30
C ILE A 156 -25.43 -53.30 0.18
N ASP A 157 -25.18 -53.25 1.49
CA ASP A 157 -24.13 -52.40 2.05
C ASP A 157 -22.76 -52.77 1.48
N ALA A 158 -21.95 -51.77 1.14
CA ALA A 158 -20.63 -51.94 0.57
C ALA A 158 -19.58 -51.12 1.34
N ASP A 159 -18.32 -51.55 1.25
CA ASP A 159 -17.20 -50.68 1.60
C ASP A 159 -16.91 -49.72 0.42
N PRO A 160 -16.52 -48.46 0.66
CA PRO A 160 -16.10 -47.53 -0.41
C PRO A 160 -14.96 -48.03 -1.31
N ASN A 161 -14.21 -49.06 -0.88
CA ASN A 161 -13.14 -49.67 -1.66
C ASN A 161 -13.57 -50.98 -2.35
N ASP A 162 -14.83 -51.41 -2.16
CA ASP A 162 -15.36 -52.57 -2.86
C ASP A 162 -15.50 -52.25 -4.37
N PRO A 163 -15.20 -53.22 -5.26
CA PRO A 163 -15.52 -53.09 -6.67
C PRO A 163 -17.02 -52.85 -6.87
N ASP A 164 -17.36 -51.95 -7.80
CA ASP A 164 -18.74 -51.59 -8.16
C ASP A 164 -19.56 -50.96 -7.03
N ALA A 165 -18.92 -50.50 -5.95
CA ALA A 165 -19.57 -49.73 -4.90
C ALA A 165 -19.88 -48.31 -5.37
N TYR A 166 -21.08 -47.82 -5.03
CA TYR A 166 -21.52 -46.47 -5.31
C TYR A 166 -22.12 -45.82 -4.05
N ASP A 167 -21.91 -44.51 -3.96
CA ASP A 167 -22.43 -43.69 -2.87
C ASP A 167 -23.88 -43.29 -3.15
N THR A 168 -24.75 -43.52 -2.17
CA THR A 168 -26.19 -43.24 -2.23
C THR A 168 -26.60 -42.01 -1.43
N ASN A 169 -25.65 -41.33 -0.78
CA ASN A 169 -25.96 -40.13 -0.03
C ASN A 169 -26.24 -38.96 -0.98
N SER A 170 -27.43 -38.37 -0.88
CA SER A 170 -27.85 -37.29 -1.79
C SER A 170 -26.95 -36.04 -1.70
N LYS A 171 -26.43 -35.69 -0.53
CA LYS A 171 -25.59 -34.49 -0.36
C LYS A 171 -24.20 -34.67 -0.94
N THR A 172 -23.58 -35.84 -0.74
CA THR A 172 -22.27 -36.12 -1.33
C THR A 172 -22.38 -36.32 -2.85
N LEU A 173 -23.49 -36.88 -3.33
CA LEU A 173 -23.79 -36.96 -4.75
C LEU A 173 -24.03 -35.58 -5.37
N GLU A 174 -24.80 -34.70 -4.72
CA GLU A 174 -24.97 -33.28 -5.13
C GLU A 174 -23.62 -32.55 -5.19
N ALA A 175 -22.73 -32.81 -4.24
CA ALA A 175 -21.37 -32.24 -4.24
C ALA A 175 -20.55 -32.69 -5.44
N LYS A 176 -20.57 -33.99 -5.77
CA LYS A 176 -19.92 -34.55 -6.96
C LYS A 176 -20.51 -33.93 -8.23
N GLN A 177 -21.83 -33.90 -8.35
CA GLN A 177 -22.54 -33.31 -9.49
C GLN A 177 -22.14 -31.85 -9.73
N LYS A 178 -22.07 -31.04 -8.66
CA LYS A 178 -21.63 -29.64 -8.75
C LYS A 178 -20.20 -29.49 -9.27
N ILE A 179 -19.31 -30.42 -8.91
CA ILE A 179 -17.93 -30.46 -9.42
C ILE A 179 -17.92 -30.80 -10.91
N HIS A 180 -18.71 -31.79 -11.33
CA HIS A 180 -18.86 -32.15 -12.75
C HIS A 180 -19.33 -30.95 -13.57
N GLU A 181 -20.42 -30.30 -13.16
CA GLU A 181 -20.99 -29.14 -13.87
C GLU A 181 -19.99 -27.98 -14.01
N ALA A 182 -19.16 -27.73 -12.98
CA ALA A 182 -18.14 -26.69 -13.04
C ALA A 182 -17.00 -27.02 -14.01
N TRP A 183 -16.54 -28.28 -14.02
CA TRP A 183 -15.52 -28.74 -14.96
C TRP A 183 -16.06 -28.75 -16.40
N ASP A 184 -17.30 -29.18 -16.62
CA ASP A 184 -17.96 -29.16 -17.93
C ASP A 184 -18.09 -27.72 -18.46
N ALA A 185 -18.47 -26.78 -17.60
CA ALA A 185 -18.52 -25.37 -17.96
C ALA A 185 -17.14 -24.85 -18.40
N TYR A 186 -16.06 -25.22 -17.70
CA TYR A 186 -14.70 -24.88 -18.11
C TYR A 186 -14.31 -25.55 -19.42
N PHE A 187 -14.53 -26.86 -19.56
CA PHE A 187 -14.17 -27.63 -20.75
C PHE A 187 -14.87 -27.13 -22.02
N ALA A 188 -16.13 -26.72 -21.89
CA ALA A 188 -16.87 -26.06 -22.97
C ALA A 188 -16.16 -24.78 -23.47
N THR A 189 -15.46 -24.04 -22.59
CA THR A 189 -14.71 -22.84 -22.99
C THR A 189 -13.40 -23.12 -23.71
N VAL A 190 -12.79 -24.29 -23.49
CA VAL A 190 -11.52 -24.68 -24.10
C VAL A 190 -11.68 -25.69 -25.23
N GLY A 191 -12.93 -26.07 -25.56
CA GLY A 191 -13.23 -27.00 -26.64
C GLY A 191 -12.88 -28.46 -26.32
N ILE A 192 -12.76 -28.81 -25.03
CA ILE A 192 -12.64 -30.19 -24.58
C ILE A 192 -14.06 -30.75 -24.52
N ASN A 193 -14.35 -31.75 -25.35
CA ASN A 193 -15.63 -32.45 -25.33
C ASN A 193 -15.38 -33.87 -24.84
N LEU A 194 -15.89 -34.19 -23.65
CA LEU A 194 -15.67 -35.51 -23.06
C LEU A 194 -16.72 -36.52 -23.49
N GLY A 195 -17.90 -36.11 -23.97
CA GLY A 195 -19.02 -37.01 -24.31
C GLY A 195 -20.13 -37.00 -23.24
N ASP A 196 -21.28 -37.62 -23.57
CA ASP A 196 -22.49 -37.61 -22.71
C ASP A 196 -22.63 -38.90 -21.86
N GLU A 197 -21.82 -39.93 -22.11
CA GLU A 197 -21.82 -41.16 -21.30
C GLU A 197 -21.02 -40.92 -20.01
N GLU A 198 -21.70 -40.42 -18.97
CA GLU A 198 -21.26 -40.32 -17.56
C GLU A 198 -19.76 -40.62 -17.36
N HIS A 199 -18.91 -39.66 -17.69
CA HIS A 199 -17.47 -39.81 -17.47
C HIS A 199 -17.21 -39.79 -15.96
N ASP A 200 -16.79 -40.93 -15.42
CA ASP A 200 -16.38 -41.06 -14.03
C ASP A 200 -15.07 -40.26 -13.81
N PHE A 201 -15.20 -39.01 -13.37
CA PHE A 201 -14.04 -38.14 -13.12
C PHE A 201 -13.24 -38.66 -11.93
N GLY A 202 -12.17 -39.39 -12.22
CA GLY A 202 -11.16 -39.75 -11.23
C GLY A 202 -10.24 -38.58 -10.90
N PHE A 203 -10.57 -37.78 -9.89
CA PHE A 203 -9.71 -36.71 -9.39
C PHE A 203 -8.58 -37.27 -8.49
N SER A 204 -7.32 -36.88 -8.73
CA SER A 204 -6.17 -37.30 -7.90
C SER A 204 -5.27 -36.10 -7.59
N TRP A 205 -4.55 -36.13 -6.46
CA TRP A 205 -3.94 -34.93 -5.89
C TRP A 205 -2.68 -35.17 -5.04
N ASN A 206 -1.79 -34.17 -4.94
CA ASN A 206 -0.55 -34.21 -4.15
C ASN A 206 -0.58 -33.21 -2.99
N GLU A 207 -0.52 -33.67 -1.74
CA GLU A 207 -0.60 -32.81 -0.55
C GLU A 207 0.59 -31.83 -0.43
N LEU A 208 0.32 -30.54 -0.13
CA LEU A 208 1.31 -29.60 0.41
C LEU A 208 0.97 -29.27 1.85
N TYR A 209 1.97 -28.99 2.67
CA TYR A 209 1.75 -28.51 4.03
C TYR A 209 1.78 -26.98 4.08
N VAL A 210 0.82 -26.39 4.77
CA VAL A 210 0.75 -24.94 5.02
C VAL A 210 1.78 -24.55 6.07
N THR A 211 2.46 -23.43 5.82
CA THR A 211 3.46 -22.86 6.72
C THR A 211 3.14 -21.42 7.10
N ASN A 212 3.60 -21.00 8.27
CA ASN A 212 3.51 -19.61 8.74
C ASN A 212 4.46 -18.67 7.95
N GLU A 213 4.54 -17.41 8.37
CA GLU A 213 5.41 -16.38 7.76
C GLU A 213 6.91 -16.73 7.74
N ASN A 214 7.35 -17.62 8.63
CA ASN A 214 8.74 -18.05 8.73
C ASN A 214 9.01 -19.38 7.99
N GLY A 215 8.01 -19.94 7.29
CA GLY A 215 8.13 -21.24 6.65
C GLY A 215 7.98 -22.43 7.61
N GLU A 216 7.44 -22.22 8.81
CA GLU A 216 7.23 -23.27 9.81
C GLU A 216 5.84 -23.89 9.66
N TYR A 217 5.74 -25.22 9.74
CA TYR A 217 4.46 -25.93 9.64
C TYR A 217 3.51 -25.52 10.75
N ILE A 218 2.20 -25.46 10.46
CA ILE A 218 1.19 -25.08 11.44
C ILE A 218 0.07 -26.12 11.60
N ASP A 219 -0.55 -26.17 12.78
CA ASP A 219 -1.78 -26.92 13.05
C ASP A 219 -3.05 -26.13 12.68
N LYS A 220 -4.21 -26.77 12.77
CA LYS A 220 -5.53 -26.18 12.46
C LYS A 220 -5.90 -24.94 13.30
N ASN A 221 -5.18 -24.68 14.39
CA ASN A 221 -5.39 -23.53 15.25
C ASN A 221 -4.31 -22.44 15.03
N GLY A 222 -3.41 -22.63 14.06
CA GLY A 222 -2.32 -21.70 13.74
C GLY A 222 -1.07 -21.87 14.61
N ASN A 223 -0.95 -22.95 15.40
CA ASN A 223 0.23 -23.19 16.23
C ASN A 223 1.35 -23.82 15.40
N VAL A 224 2.59 -23.40 15.64
CA VAL A 224 3.77 -24.00 14.99
C VAL A 224 3.96 -25.44 15.44
N ILE A 225 4.11 -26.35 14.47
CA ILE A 225 4.38 -27.77 14.66
C ILE A 225 5.61 -28.20 13.88
N THR A 226 6.18 -29.34 14.24
CA THR A 226 7.32 -29.91 13.51
C THR A 226 6.88 -30.54 12.19
N ALA A 227 7.82 -30.68 11.25
CA ALA A 227 7.60 -31.41 10.00
C ALA A 227 7.10 -32.85 10.22
N ALA A 228 7.55 -33.50 11.30
CA ALA A 228 7.13 -34.85 11.66
C ALA A 228 5.67 -34.88 12.15
N GLN A 229 5.25 -33.89 12.94
CA GLN A 229 3.86 -33.74 13.38
C GLN A 229 2.93 -33.38 12.22
N ALA A 230 3.38 -32.51 11.31
CA ALA A 230 2.65 -32.19 10.08
C ALA A 230 2.41 -33.46 9.25
N LYS A 231 3.46 -34.26 9.04
CA LYS A 231 3.38 -35.57 8.35
C LYS A 231 2.58 -36.64 9.09
N ALA A 232 2.30 -36.43 10.37
CA ALA A 232 1.46 -37.31 11.20
C ALA A 232 -0.01 -36.86 11.25
N GLY A 233 -0.45 -36.01 10.32
CA GLY A 233 -1.85 -35.57 10.20
C GLY A 233 -2.25 -34.42 11.12
N GLN A 234 -1.30 -33.79 11.82
CA GLN A 234 -1.57 -32.66 12.72
C GLN A 234 -1.43 -31.30 12.01
N GLY A 235 -0.84 -31.29 10.81
CA GLY A 235 -0.61 -30.08 10.04
C GLY A 235 -1.80 -29.67 9.21
N VAL A 236 -1.97 -28.36 9.01
CA VAL A 236 -2.83 -27.85 7.96
C VAL A 236 -2.15 -28.18 6.65
N THR A 237 -2.82 -28.99 5.85
CA THR A 237 -2.42 -29.29 4.48
C THR A 237 -3.23 -28.40 3.54
N ALA A 238 -2.56 -27.92 2.51
CA ALA A 238 -3.19 -27.27 1.38
C ALA A 238 -3.12 -28.19 0.18
N VAL A 239 -4.12 -28.01 -0.66
CA VAL A 239 -4.06 -28.48 -2.02
C VAL A 239 -3.05 -27.53 -2.74
N GLY A 240 -1.76 -27.90 -2.80
CA GLY A 240 -0.65 -27.27 -3.55
C GLY A 240 -0.72 -27.01 -5.08
N CYS A 241 0.28 -27.42 -5.87
CA CYS A 241 0.32 -27.24 -7.34
C CYS A 241 0.08 -28.55 -8.15
N GLY A 242 -0.75 -29.46 -7.65
CA GLY A 242 -1.04 -30.75 -8.29
C GLY A 242 -2.06 -30.66 -9.41
N TYR A 243 -1.75 -31.28 -10.55
CA TYR A 243 -2.62 -31.46 -11.70
C TYR A 243 -3.93 -32.16 -11.29
N VAL A 244 -5.08 -31.55 -11.62
CA VAL A 244 -6.34 -32.29 -11.64
C VAL A 244 -6.27 -33.20 -12.86
N GLY A 245 -6.62 -34.48 -12.75
CA GLY A 245 -6.66 -35.40 -13.90
C GLY A 245 -8.09 -35.72 -14.25
N TYR A 246 -8.39 -35.88 -15.53
CA TYR A 246 -9.65 -36.52 -15.94
C TYR A 246 -9.38 -37.97 -16.35
N LYS A 247 -10.40 -38.82 -16.17
CA LYS A 247 -10.52 -40.11 -16.82
C LYS A 247 -11.88 -40.11 -17.52
N GLY A 248 -11.92 -40.53 -18.76
CA GLY A 248 -13.14 -40.53 -19.56
C GLY A 248 -12.98 -41.39 -20.80
N LYS A 249 -13.93 -41.28 -21.73
CA LYS A 249 -13.84 -41.96 -23.03
C LYS A 249 -13.95 -40.92 -24.14
N ASP A 250 -13.14 -41.05 -25.20
CA ASP A 250 -13.26 -40.17 -26.36
C ASP A 250 -14.49 -40.52 -27.24
N GLU A 251 -14.72 -39.74 -28.32
CA GLU A 251 -15.78 -39.97 -29.32
C GLU A 251 -15.69 -41.36 -30.01
N HIS A 252 -14.59 -42.09 -29.83
CA HIS A 252 -14.34 -43.42 -30.37
C HIS A 252 -14.41 -44.52 -29.30
N GLY A 253 -14.75 -44.18 -28.05
CA GLY A 253 -14.89 -45.11 -26.93
C GLY A 253 -13.56 -45.55 -26.31
N ASN A 254 -12.44 -44.88 -26.62
CA ASN A 254 -11.14 -45.18 -26.02
C ASN A 254 -11.00 -44.50 -24.66
N ASP A 255 -10.42 -45.20 -23.68
CA ASP A 255 -10.10 -44.60 -22.39
C ASP A 255 -9.06 -43.48 -22.57
N ILE A 256 -9.46 -42.26 -22.19
CA ILE A 256 -8.59 -41.08 -22.16
C ILE A 256 -8.33 -40.69 -20.72
N SER A 257 -7.08 -40.35 -20.43
CA SER A 257 -6.72 -39.76 -19.15
C SER A 257 -5.58 -38.77 -19.34
N GLY A 258 -5.63 -37.66 -18.61
CA GLY A 258 -4.62 -36.62 -18.74
C GLY A 258 -4.71 -35.57 -17.64
N PRO A 259 -3.62 -34.82 -17.40
CA PRO A 259 -3.65 -33.67 -16.50
C PRO A 259 -4.47 -32.55 -17.14
N ILE A 260 -5.45 -32.04 -16.41
CA ILE A 260 -6.15 -30.80 -16.66
C ILE A 260 -5.24 -29.65 -16.22
N ASN A 261 -4.60 -29.04 -17.22
CA ASN A 261 -3.96 -27.75 -17.06
C ASN A 261 -4.92 -26.64 -17.44
N TYR A 262 -4.60 -25.41 -17.03
CA TYR A 262 -5.25 -24.25 -17.62
C TYR A 262 -4.84 -24.11 -19.09
N GLU A 263 -5.78 -24.31 -20.00
CA GLU A 263 -5.60 -24.24 -21.46
C GLU A 263 -6.38 -23.07 -22.08
N GLY A 264 -7.10 -22.31 -21.25
CA GLY A 264 -7.90 -21.18 -21.69
C GLY A 264 -7.07 -19.97 -22.14
N THR A 265 -7.66 -19.17 -23.03
CA THR A 265 -7.08 -17.90 -23.49
C THR A 265 -7.94 -16.70 -23.11
N THR A 266 -9.03 -16.91 -22.35
CA THR A 266 -9.99 -15.87 -21.97
C THR A 266 -10.11 -15.73 -20.46
N ASP A 267 -10.47 -14.53 -19.99
CA ASP A 267 -10.74 -14.32 -18.56
C ASP A 267 -11.88 -15.20 -18.05
N GLU A 268 -12.85 -15.50 -18.91
CA GLU A 268 -13.97 -16.39 -18.57
C GLU A 268 -13.51 -17.83 -18.34
N SER A 269 -12.69 -18.37 -19.26
CA SER A 269 -12.10 -19.70 -19.08
C SER A 269 -11.26 -19.79 -17.81
N ARG A 270 -10.53 -18.71 -17.46
CA ARG A 270 -9.75 -18.66 -16.21
C ARG A 270 -10.64 -18.67 -14.97
N ARG A 271 -11.73 -17.92 -15.00
CA ARG A 271 -12.71 -17.88 -13.89
C ARG A 271 -13.34 -19.24 -13.64
N LEU A 272 -13.77 -19.93 -14.70
CA LEU A 272 -14.39 -21.25 -14.58
C LEU A 272 -13.38 -22.29 -14.08
N TYR A 273 -12.16 -22.27 -14.60
CA TYR A 273 -11.07 -23.12 -14.10
C TYR A 273 -10.79 -22.92 -12.61
N ASP A 274 -10.59 -21.66 -12.18
CA ASP A 274 -10.28 -21.36 -10.79
C ASP A 274 -11.44 -21.72 -9.83
N TYR A 275 -12.69 -21.61 -10.27
CA TYR A 275 -13.87 -22.03 -9.50
C TYR A 275 -13.98 -23.56 -9.41
N ALA A 276 -13.87 -24.27 -10.54
CA ALA A 276 -13.89 -25.73 -10.59
C ALA A 276 -12.78 -26.32 -9.70
N MET A 277 -11.59 -25.73 -9.75
CA MET A 277 -10.48 -26.06 -8.86
C MET A 277 -10.84 -25.86 -7.39
N ALA A 278 -11.53 -24.77 -7.04
CA ALA A 278 -11.90 -24.46 -5.65
C ALA A 278 -12.85 -25.47 -5.02
N ILE A 279 -13.91 -25.83 -5.73
CA ILE A 279 -14.89 -26.79 -5.22
C ILE A 279 -14.31 -28.22 -5.22
N THR A 280 -13.45 -28.54 -6.19
CA THR A 280 -12.70 -29.82 -6.21
C THR A 280 -11.74 -29.89 -5.01
N GLU A 281 -11.02 -28.81 -4.73
CA GLU A 281 -10.14 -28.67 -3.57
C GLU A 281 -10.93 -28.85 -2.26
N ALA A 282 -12.08 -28.22 -2.12
CA ALA A 282 -12.95 -28.37 -0.95
C ALA A 282 -13.42 -29.81 -0.74
N TYR A 283 -13.77 -30.51 -1.83
CA TYR A 283 -14.20 -31.90 -1.79
C TYR A 283 -13.07 -32.87 -1.40
N LEU A 284 -11.89 -32.70 -2.01
CA LEU A 284 -10.72 -33.58 -1.78
C LEU A 284 -10.02 -33.33 -0.44
N ARG A 285 -10.20 -32.16 0.18
CA ARG A 285 -9.75 -31.88 1.56
C ARG A 285 -10.49 -32.70 2.61
N VAL A 286 -11.53 -33.44 2.22
CA VAL A 286 -12.33 -34.24 3.13
C VAL A 286 -11.94 -35.71 3.05
N ASN A 287 -11.51 -36.26 4.18
CA ASN A 287 -11.15 -37.67 4.32
C ASN A 287 -12.36 -38.57 4.49
N ARG A 288 -12.21 -39.83 4.07
CA ARG A 288 -13.14 -40.89 4.46
C ARG A 288 -12.95 -41.25 5.94
N PRO A 289 -14.00 -41.78 6.61
CA PRO A 289 -13.87 -42.32 7.96
C PRO A 289 -12.74 -43.35 8.04
N GLY A 290 -11.72 -43.10 8.86
CA GLY A 290 -10.55 -43.98 9.06
C GLY A 290 -9.25 -43.53 8.39
N GLU A 291 -9.25 -42.44 7.61
CA GLU A 291 -8.05 -41.82 7.05
C GLU A 291 -7.52 -40.69 7.96
N ASN A 292 -6.23 -40.71 8.30
CA ASN A 292 -5.69 -39.94 9.45
C ASN A 292 -5.22 -38.50 9.14
N ASN A 293 -5.37 -38.02 7.92
CA ASN A 293 -4.65 -36.82 7.45
C ASN A 293 -5.49 -35.52 7.37
N PHE A 294 -6.83 -35.58 7.41
CA PHE A 294 -7.70 -34.41 7.18
C PHE A 294 -9.02 -34.43 7.97
N SER A 295 -9.72 -33.30 7.95
CA SER A 295 -11.12 -33.19 8.41
C SER A 295 -12.01 -34.12 7.60
N THR A 296 -13.02 -34.73 8.23
CA THR A 296 -14.09 -35.47 7.55
C THR A 296 -15.22 -34.56 7.07
N GLU A 297 -15.07 -33.25 7.24
CA GLU A 297 -16.01 -32.23 6.81
C GLU A 297 -15.30 -30.97 6.30
N PHE A 298 -15.80 -30.42 5.21
CA PHE A 298 -15.55 -29.04 4.78
C PHE A 298 -16.91 -28.33 4.76
N ASN A 299 -17.04 -27.26 5.54
CA ASN A 299 -18.26 -26.47 5.58
C ASN A 299 -18.00 -25.07 5.00
N ALA A 300 -18.71 -24.73 3.91
CA ALA A 300 -18.65 -23.42 3.29
C ALA A 300 -19.03 -22.28 4.26
N ASP A 301 -19.85 -22.56 5.28
CA ASP A 301 -20.24 -21.57 6.30
C ASP A 301 -19.06 -21.10 7.15
N ASP A 302 -17.96 -21.85 7.23
CA ASP A 302 -16.75 -21.44 7.95
C ASP A 302 -15.94 -20.38 7.18
N TYR A 303 -16.33 -20.07 5.95
CA TYR A 303 -15.65 -19.16 5.05
C TYR A 303 -16.56 -18.02 4.59
N ASN A 304 -15.94 -16.92 4.18
CA ASN A 304 -16.62 -15.87 3.44
C ASN A 304 -16.65 -16.23 1.94
N THR A 305 -17.77 -16.81 1.51
CA THR A 305 -17.97 -17.30 0.14
C THR A 305 -18.92 -16.42 -0.64
N ALA A 306 -18.96 -16.60 -1.97
CA ALA A 306 -19.88 -15.90 -2.86
C ALA A 306 -21.36 -16.32 -2.69
N ALA A 307 -21.66 -17.35 -1.88
CA ALA A 307 -23.02 -17.73 -1.52
C ALA A 307 -23.72 -16.60 -0.73
N ASN A 308 -22.96 -15.90 0.12
CA ASN A 308 -23.41 -14.63 0.69
C ASN A 308 -23.19 -13.51 -0.35
N SER A 309 -24.28 -12.83 -0.74
CA SER A 309 -24.24 -11.72 -1.68
C SER A 309 -23.30 -10.59 -1.26
N ASP A 310 -23.15 -10.36 0.04
CA ASP A 310 -22.35 -9.26 0.59
C ASP A 310 -20.85 -9.47 0.31
N ASN A 311 -20.42 -10.73 0.24
CA ASN A 311 -19.04 -11.11 -0.04
C ASN A 311 -18.67 -11.03 -1.52
N LYS A 312 -19.66 -11.00 -2.44
CA LYS A 312 -19.39 -10.99 -3.90
C LYS A 312 -18.54 -9.80 -4.32
N SER A 313 -18.81 -8.62 -3.75
CA SER A 313 -18.05 -7.40 -4.06
C SER A 313 -16.58 -7.53 -3.65
N VAL A 314 -16.34 -8.08 -2.46
CA VAL A 314 -14.99 -8.26 -1.90
C VAL A 314 -14.21 -9.34 -2.65
N LEU A 315 -14.86 -10.46 -2.97
CA LEU A 315 -14.26 -11.53 -3.77
C LEU A 315 -13.91 -11.04 -5.18
N ASN A 316 -14.77 -10.22 -5.81
CA ASN A 316 -14.45 -9.62 -7.10
C ASN A 316 -13.29 -8.62 -7.01
N TYR A 317 -13.24 -7.81 -5.95
CA TYR A 317 -12.14 -6.87 -5.71
C TYR A 317 -10.79 -7.59 -5.64
N TYR A 318 -10.68 -8.63 -4.81
CA TYR A 318 -9.45 -9.41 -4.68
C TYR A 318 -9.13 -10.20 -5.95
N LYS A 319 -10.15 -10.66 -6.68
CA LYS A 319 -9.95 -11.32 -7.97
C LYS A 319 -9.28 -10.38 -8.96
N ASN A 320 -9.78 -9.16 -9.08
CA ASN A 320 -9.24 -8.18 -10.02
C ASN A 320 -7.78 -7.85 -9.67
N ILE A 321 -7.45 -7.66 -8.39
CA ILE A 321 -6.07 -7.44 -7.94
C ILE A 321 -5.19 -8.64 -8.28
N PHE A 322 -5.61 -9.85 -7.95
CA PHE A 322 -4.86 -11.07 -8.22
C PHE A 322 -4.58 -11.26 -9.72
N THR A 323 -5.59 -11.06 -10.57
CA THR A 323 -5.42 -11.13 -12.03
C THR A 323 -4.46 -10.07 -12.55
N LYS A 324 -4.51 -8.84 -12.00
CA LYS A 324 -3.56 -7.78 -12.35
C LYS A 324 -2.13 -8.15 -11.93
N MET A 325 -1.94 -8.67 -10.72
CA MET A 325 -0.64 -9.15 -10.25
C MET A 325 -0.08 -10.26 -11.15
N GLN A 326 -0.93 -11.21 -11.57
CA GLN A 326 -0.53 -12.27 -12.51
C GLN A 326 -0.14 -11.76 -13.90
N SER A 327 -0.85 -10.76 -14.41
CA SER A 327 -0.64 -10.27 -15.78
C SER A 327 0.50 -9.28 -15.91
N SER A 328 0.71 -8.40 -14.92
CA SER A 328 1.68 -7.31 -15.01
C SER A 328 2.75 -7.31 -13.92
N GLY A 329 2.72 -8.26 -12.99
CA GLY A 329 3.60 -8.29 -11.82
C GLY A 329 3.20 -7.25 -10.78
N TYR A 330 3.89 -7.26 -9.63
CA TYR A 330 3.62 -6.37 -8.52
C TYR A 330 4.89 -5.73 -7.98
N PHE A 331 4.72 -4.71 -7.13
CA PHE A 331 5.74 -4.23 -6.24
C PHE A 331 5.10 -3.69 -4.95
N THR A 332 5.90 -3.57 -3.90
CA THR A 332 5.53 -3.02 -2.60
C THR A 332 6.72 -2.31 -1.98
N TYR A 333 6.53 -1.72 -0.80
CA TYR A 333 7.59 -1.05 -0.05
C TYR A 333 7.91 -1.81 1.23
N THR A 334 9.20 -1.94 1.57
CA THR A 334 9.66 -2.53 2.83
C THR A 334 10.61 -1.58 3.57
N ASN A 335 10.56 -1.62 4.89
CA ASN A 335 11.50 -0.94 5.78
C ASN A 335 12.61 -1.88 6.27
N THR A 336 12.58 -3.16 5.88
CA THR A 336 13.58 -4.15 6.26
C THR A 336 14.58 -4.27 5.11
N PRO A 337 15.85 -3.82 5.27
CA PRO A 337 16.83 -3.90 4.19
C PRO A 337 17.08 -5.32 3.66
N ALA A 338 16.90 -6.34 4.51
CA ALA A 338 17.07 -7.73 4.14
C ALA A 338 15.91 -8.32 3.31
N GLU A 339 14.75 -7.67 3.32
CA GLU A 339 13.57 -8.05 2.51
C GLU A 339 13.56 -7.35 1.15
N ALA A 340 14.52 -6.46 0.88
CA ALA A 340 14.54 -5.66 -0.33
C ALA A 340 14.95 -6.50 -1.55
N ASP A 341 14.15 -6.43 -2.61
CA ASP A 341 14.38 -7.09 -3.88
C ASP A 341 13.72 -6.31 -5.04
N ASP A 342 13.58 -6.92 -6.22
CA ASP A 342 12.97 -6.29 -7.40
C ASP A 342 11.49 -5.89 -7.17
N ASN A 343 10.76 -6.61 -6.33
CA ASN A 343 9.36 -6.38 -5.99
C ASN A 343 9.21 -5.64 -4.65
N HIS A 344 10.20 -5.67 -3.76
CA HIS A 344 10.20 -5.03 -2.44
C HIS A 344 11.16 -3.84 -2.42
N ILE A 345 10.62 -2.65 -2.67
CA ILE A 345 11.40 -1.42 -2.72
C ILE A 345 11.73 -0.97 -1.30
N TYR A 346 13.02 -0.99 -0.95
CA TYR A 346 13.50 -0.48 0.33
C TYR A 346 13.29 1.03 0.43
N ILE A 347 12.73 1.46 1.56
CA ILE A 347 12.64 2.87 1.95
C ILE A 347 13.27 3.07 3.32
N ASN A 348 14.08 4.11 3.45
CA ASN A 348 14.71 4.46 4.73
C ASN A 348 13.75 5.28 5.60
N GLU A 349 13.72 5.02 6.89
CA GLU A 349 12.99 5.85 7.85
C GLU A 349 13.69 7.22 7.95
N GLY A 350 12.96 8.30 7.61
CA GLY A 350 13.51 9.65 7.70
C GLY A 350 13.67 10.13 9.15
N THR A 351 14.78 10.79 9.46
CA THR A 351 14.98 11.50 10.74
C THR A 351 14.31 12.87 10.71
N GLY A 352 12.98 12.91 10.89
CA GLY A 352 12.20 14.14 11.03
C GLY A 352 11.77 14.40 12.48
N THR A 353 11.83 15.65 12.94
CA THR A 353 11.41 16.02 14.30
C THR A 353 9.88 15.94 14.42
N LYS A 354 9.44 15.07 15.33
CA LYS A 354 8.04 14.69 15.68
C LYS A 354 7.40 13.65 14.75
N GLY A 355 7.69 12.39 15.08
CA GLY A 355 7.12 11.19 14.46
C GLY A 355 8.05 10.66 13.37
N THR A 356 8.46 9.41 13.46
CA THR A 356 9.19 8.68 12.42
C THR A 356 8.35 8.69 11.14
N VAL A 357 8.53 9.67 10.25
CA VAL A 357 7.67 9.79 9.06
C VAL A 357 8.14 8.77 8.03
N LYS A 358 7.36 7.68 7.88
CA LYS A 358 7.46 6.72 6.79
C LYS A 358 7.19 7.46 5.47
N LYS A 359 8.19 7.74 4.65
CA LYS A 359 8.00 8.37 3.33
C LYS A 359 7.63 7.32 2.26
N SER A 360 6.62 6.49 2.53
CA SER A 360 6.06 5.56 1.56
C SER A 360 4.79 6.14 0.95
N PRO A 361 4.55 6.00 -0.36
CA PRO A 361 3.22 6.24 -0.93
C PRO A 361 2.11 5.42 -0.26
N LEU A 362 2.43 4.30 0.40
CA LEU A 362 1.46 3.46 1.13
C LEU A 362 0.97 4.10 2.44
N GLU A 363 1.74 5.02 3.02
CA GLU A 363 1.58 5.51 4.40
C GLU A 363 1.50 7.04 4.49
N ASP A 364 2.06 7.76 3.51
CA ASP A 364 2.12 9.22 3.47
C ASP A 364 1.38 9.77 2.25
N ASN A 365 0.27 10.47 2.51
CA ASN A 365 -0.60 11.00 1.46
C ASN A 365 0.12 12.00 0.55
N THR A 366 1.01 12.84 1.10
CA THR A 366 1.78 13.81 0.31
C THR A 366 2.75 13.12 -0.63
N THR A 367 3.44 12.08 -0.18
CA THR A 367 4.34 11.26 -1.01
C THR A 367 3.55 10.56 -2.11
N PHE A 368 2.37 10.02 -1.80
CA PHE A 368 1.48 9.41 -2.79
C PHE A 368 1.00 10.42 -3.85
N GLU A 369 0.51 11.58 -3.42
CA GLU A 369 0.05 12.64 -4.32
C GLU A 369 1.17 13.13 -5.23
N ASN A 370 2.36 13.41 -4.68
CA ASN A 370 3.52 13.84 -5.45
C ASN A 370 3.93 12.80 -6.50
N ALA A 371 3.89 11.51 -6.13
CA ALA A 371 4.22 10.42 -7.05
C ALA A 371 3.20 10.28 -8.19
N LEU A 372 1.94 10.66 -7.97
CA LEU A 372 0.95 10.75 -9.05
C LEU A 372 1.18 11.98 -9.94
N ARG A 373 1.55 13.12 -9.36
CA ARG A 373 1.80 14.37 -10.08
C ARG A 373 3.06 14.32 -10.94
N ASP A 374 4.12 13.69 -10.44
CA ASP A 374 5.39 13.52 -11.17
C ASP A 374 5.35 12.34 -12.18
N GLY A 375 4.30 11.52 -12.13
CA GLY A 375 4.07 10.39 -13.02
C GLY A 375 4.93 9.16 -12.73
N SER A 376 5.64 9.12 -11.60
CA SER A 376 6.34 7.92 -11.12
C SER A 376 5.36 6.81 -10.75
N LEU A 377 4.16 7.19 -10.29
CA LEU A 377 3.00 6.33 -10.12
C LEU A 377 1.88 6.74 -11.07
N ARG A 378 1.10 5.76 -11.52
CA ARG A 378 -0.02 5.92 -12.45
C ARG A 378 -1.28 5.33 -11.85
N LEU A 379 -2.43 5.85 -12.25
CA LEU A 379 -3.73 5.32 -11.86
C LEU A 379 -4.32 4.46 -12.97
N GLU A 380 -4.90 3.34 -12.58
CA GLU A 380 -5.79 2.57 -13.44
C GLU A 380 -7.09 2.29 -12.68
N TYR A 381 -8.21 2.17 -13.39
CA TYR A 381 -9.48 1.76 -12.81
C TYR A 381 -10.00 0.51 -13.50
N TYR A 382 -10.70 -0.35 -12.77
CA TYR A 382 -11.33 -1.54 -13.34
C TYR A 382 -12.56 -1.15 -14.17
N SER A 383 -12.54 -1.42 -15.48
CA SER A 383 -13.70 -1.28 -16.36
C SER A 383 -14.55 -2.55 -16.30
N THR A 384 -15.80 -2.43 -15.86
CA THR A 384 -16.76 -3.54 -15.89
C THR A 384 -17.17 -3.92 -17.31
N THR A 385 -17.11 -2.97 -18.26
CA THR A 385 -17.43 -3.19 -19.67
C THR A 385 -16.37 -4.04 -20.36
N ASP A 386 -15.09 -3.70 -20.15
CA ASP A 386 -13.97 -4.36 -20.82
C ASP A 386 -13.38 -5.49 -19.98
N LYS A 387 -13.90 -5.68 -18.76
CA LYS A 387 -13.45 -6.67 -17.77
C LYS A 387 -11.94 -6.59 -17.47
N GLY A 388 -11.40 -5.37 -17.42
CA GLY A 388 -9.96 -5.14 -17.23
C GLY A 388 -9.62 -3.74 -16.76
N PHE A 389 -8.39 -3.56 -16.28
CA PHE A 389 -7.90 -2.26 -15.82
C PHE A 389 -7.55 -1.33 -16.99
N LYS A 390 -8.00 -0.08 -16.90
CA LYS A 390 -7.71 0.98 -17.87
C LYS A 390 -6.97 2.12 -17.20
N THR A 391 -5.92 2.60 -17.85
CA THR A 391 -5.19 3.79 -17.42
C THR A 391 -6.10 5.02 -17.39
N THR A 392 -5.91 5.83 -16.36
CA THR A 392 -6.53 7.14 -16.20
C THR A 392 -5.50 8.12 -15.64
N THR A 393 -5.81 9.40 -15.69
CA THR A 393 -4.97 10.47 -15.14
C THR A 393 -5.78 11.30 -14.14
N ILE A 394 -5.07 12.07 -13.32
CA ILE A 394 -5.69 13.01 -12.37
C ILE A 394 -6.67 13.96 -13.09
N SER A 395 -6.34 14.38 -14.31
CA SER A 395 -7.14 15.31 -15.12
C SER A 395 -8.30 14.67 -15.89
N GLU A 396 -8.19 13.38 -16.22
CA GLU A 396 -9.21 12.67 -17.01
C GLU A 396 -10.25 11.97 -16.13
N ASP A 397 -9.90 11.64 -14.87
CA ASP A 397 -10.82 10.95 -13.98
C ASP A 397 -11.87 11.87 -13.37
N ASN A 398 -13.13 11.63 -13.69
CA ASN A 398 -14.27 12.40 -13.19
C ASN A 398 -14.55 12.27 -11.68
N CYS A 399 -13.90 11.34 -10.98
CA CYS A 399 -14.02 11.20 -9.53
C CYS A 399 -12.91 11.96 -8.78
N ILE A 400 -11.87 12.43 -9.47
CA ILE A 400 -10.74 13.13 -8.87
C ILE A 400 -10.87 14.61 -9.19
N GLN A 401 -10.61 15.46 -8.20
CA GLN A 401 -10.56 16.90 -8.40
C GLN A 401 -9.41 17.50 -7.61
N GLU A 402 -8.87 18.57 -8.18
CA GLU A 402 -7.85 19.41 -7.58
C GLU A 402 -8.50 20.60 -6.90
N VAL A 403 -8.24 20.77 -5.61
CA VAL A 403 -8.83 21.84 -4.77
C VAL A 403 -7.74 22.56 -3.99
N ALA A 404 -8.00 23.80 -3.58
CA ALA A 404 -7.07 24.54 -2.72
C ALA A 404 -6.88 23.80 -1.38
N ASP A 405 -5.65 23.71 -0.88
CA ASP A 405 -5.38 23.15 0.44
C ASP A 405 -5.55 24.22 1.52
N GLU A 406 -6.81 24.48 1.91
CA GLU A 406 -7.15 25.47 2.94
C GLU A 406 -6.43 25.26 4.28
N ARG A 407 -6.08 24.01 4.63
CA ARG A 407 -5.35 23.72 5.88
C ARG A 407 -3.88 24.10 5.76
N ALA A 408 -3.25 23.79 4.63
CA ALA A 408 -1.88 24.24 4.35
C ALA A 408 -1.81 25.76 4.30
N ILE A 409 -2.78 26.40 3.63
CA ILE A 409 -2.92 27.86 3.54
C ILE A 409 -3.02 28.46 4.95
N ALA A 410 -3.95 27.98 5.79
CA ALA A 410 -4.12 28.51 7.15
C ALA A 410 -2.86 28.32 8.03
N LYS A 411 -2.15 27.20 7.87
CA LYS A 411 -0.88 26.96 8.56
C LYS A 411 0.23 27.89 8.06
N ALA A 412 0.30 28.12 6.76
CA ALA A 412 1.24 29.05 6.15
C ALA A 412 0.95 30.49 6.57
N GLU A 413 -0.31 30.90 6.63
CA GLU A 413 -0.73 32.22 7.14
C GLU A 413 -0.32 32.41 8.60
N SER A 414 -0.55 31.40 9.44
CA SER A 414 -0.12 31.44 10.85
C SER A 414 1.40 31.58 10.98
N LYS A 415 2.16 30.79 10.21
CA LYS A 415 3.63 30.84 10.20
C LYS A 415 4.15 32.18 9.67
N TYR A 416 3.60 32.67 8.57
CA TYR A 416 3.91 33.96 7.98
C TYR A 416 3.74 35.09 9.01
N ASN A 417 2.59 35.12 9.69
CA ASN A 417 2.32 36.13 10.71
C ASN A 417 3.31 36.05 11.88
N GLN A 418 3.65 34.86 12.35
CA GLN A 418 4.64 34.67 13.43
C GLN A 418 6.05 35.11 13.01
N ASP A 419 6.50 34.67 11.83
CA ASP A 419 7.83 34.98 11.32
C ASP A 419 7.98 36.46 10.98
N MET A 420 6.94 37.08 10.42
CA MET A 420 6.92 38.52 10.15
C MET A 420 6.99 39.33 11.45
N GLN A 421 6.23 38.97 12.49
CA GLN A 421 6.31 39.63 13.79
C GLN A 421 7.70 39.50 14.42
N ALA A 422 8.34 38.34 14.29
CA ALA A 422 9.70 38.10 14.78
C ALA A 422 10.72 38.94 14.01
N LEU A 423 10.58 39.05 12.68
CA LEU A 423 11.42 39.89 11.83
C LEU A 423 11.25 41.38 12.16
N GLU A 424 10.01 41.87 12.24
CA GLU A 424 9.74 43.27 12.63
C GLU A 424 10.33 43.61 14.00
N SER A 425 10.26 42.67 14.95
CA SER A 425 10.85 42.86 16.28
C SER A 425 12.37 42.96 16.22
N LYS A 426 13.03 42.14 15.38
CA LYS A 426 14.48 42.23 15.12
C LYS A 426 14.84 43.53 14.42
N ASP A 427 14.07 43.93 13.41
CA ASP A 427 14.30 45.16 12.65
C ASP A 427 14.22 46.41 13.55
N LYS A 428 13.18 46.49 14.39
CA LYS A 428 13.02 47.54 15.41
C LYS A 428 14.22 47.58 16.37
N LYS A 429 14.74 46.42 16.78
CA LYS A 429 15.92 46.36 17.65
C LYS A 429 17.17 46.90 16.94
N LEU A 430 17.40 46.49 15.69
CA LEU A 430 18.52 47.00 14.89
C LEU A 430 18.41 48.50 14.63
N ASP A 431 17.20 49.03 14.42
CA ASP A 431 16.96 50.48 14.31
C ASP A 431 17.29 51.25 15.57
N LEU A 432 16.94 50.71 16.74
CA LEU A 432 17.31 51.30 18.03
C LEU A 432 18.83 51.28 18.24
N GLU A 433 19.50 50.19 17.86
CA GLU A 433 20.96 50.07 17.93
C GLU A 433 21.66 51.06 16.99
N LEU A 434 21.18 51.22 15.75
CA LEU A 434 21.67 52.24 14.81
C LEU A 434 21.51 53.65 15.37
N LYS A 435 20.32 54.01 15.87
CA LYS A 435 20.08 55.34 16.47
C LYS A 435 21.01 55.61 17.64
N LYS A 436 21.28 54.59 18.46
CA LYS A 436 22.23 54.70 19.57
C LYS A 436 23.65 54.92 19.05
N LEU A 437 24.08 54.16 18.05
CA LEU A 437 25.40 54.33 17.42
C LEU A 437 25.55 55.72 16.78
N ASP A 438 24.54 56.24 16.10
CA ASP A 438 24.55 57.59 15.51
C ASP A 438 24.68 58.68 16.59
N THR A 439 23.99 58.50 17.72
CA THR A 439 24.09 59.40 18.88
C THR A 439 25.49 59.35 19.49
N GLU A 440 26.05 58.14 19.66
CA GLU A 440 27.41 57.94 20.15
C GLU A 440 28.46 58.52 19.19
N HIS A 441 28.28 58.32 17.88
CA HIS A 441 29.15 58.86 16.84
C HIS A 441 29.16 60.37 16.88
N SER A 442 28.00 61.02 16.96
CA SER A 442 27.87 62.48 17.06
C SER A 442 28.56 63.05 18.31
N ALA A 443 28.42 62.37 19.45
CA ALA A 443 29.10 62.73 20.68
C ALA A 443 30.63 62.56 20.58
N LEU A 444 31.10 61.43 20.02
CA LEU A 444 32.52 61.16 19.81
C LEU A 444 33.15 62.13 18.80
N GLN A 445 32.43 62.48 17.74
CA GLN A 445 32.87 63.46 16.75
C GLN A 445 33.03 64.85 17.37
N THR A 446 32.06 65.26 18.20
CA THR A 446 32.15 66.52 18.95
C THR A 446 33.35 66.51 19.91
N GLU A 447 33.60 65.40 20.60
CA GLU A 447 34.77 65.23 21.48
C GLU A 447 36.08 65.28 20.67
N TYR A 448 36.12 64.61 19.52
CA TYR A 448 37.24 64.58 18.59
C TYR A 448 37.59 66.00 18.12
N ASP A 449 36.62 66.77 17.63
CA ASP A 449 36.83 68.13 17.15
C ASP A 449 37.30 69.07 18.27
N SER A 450 36.77 68.90 19.48
CA SER A 450 37.22 69.64 20.67
C SER A 450 38.67 69.33 21.03
N VAL A 451 39.04 68.05 21.09
CA VAL A 451 40.41 67.62 21.41
C VAL A 451 41.39 68.02 20.31
N LYS A 452 41.01 67.86 19.03
CA LYS A 452 41.79 68.29 17.87
C LYS A 452 42.10 69.77 17.93
N ASN A 453 41.09 70.61 18.18
CA ASN A 453 41.28 72.06 18.35
C ASN A 453 42.26 72.41 19.47
N ILE A 454 42.28 71.64 20.57
CA ILE A 454 43.25 71.82 21.67
C ILE A 454 44.66 71.42 21.22
N VAL A 455 44.80 70.31 20.49
CA VAL A 455 46.10 69.90 19.91
C VAL A 455 46.63 70.96 18.97
N ASP A 456 45.81 71.44 18.03
CA ASP A 456 46.19 72.44 17.03
C ASP A 456 46.66 73.74 17.69
N LYS A 457 45.92 74.24 18.70
CA LYS A 457 46.33 75.43 19.49
C LYS A 457 47.66 75.22 20.23
N ASN A 458 47.89 74.03 20.78
CA ASN A 458 49.14 73.73 21.48
C ASN A 458 50.33 73.63 20.52
N VAL A 459 50.12 73.10 19.32
CA VAL A 459 51.13 73.06 18.25
C VAL A 459 51.46 74.48 17.79
N GLU A 460 50.47 75.30 17.48
CA GLU A 460 50.68 76.71 17.11
C GLU A 460 51.40 77.50 18.21
N SER A 461 51.02 77.31 19.47
CA SER A 461 51.67 77.98 20.59
C SER A 461 53.13 77.54 20.75
N SER A 462 53.40 76.25 20.54
CA SER A 462 54.77 75.74 20.54
C SER A 462 55.57 76.34 19.38
N PHE A 463 55.02 76.37 18.17
CA PHE A 463 55.68 76.99 17.01
C PHE A 463 56.02 78.45 17.24
N LYS A 464 55.11 79.25 17.82
CA LYS A 464 55.36 80.66 18.17
C LYS A 464 56.44 80.88 19.24
N ILE A 465 56.72 79.89 20.07
CA ILE A 465 57.77 79.98 21.11
C ILE A 465 59.15 79.64 20.52
N PHE A 466 59.21 78.89 19.43
CA PHE A 466 60.45 78.45 18.77
C PHE A 466 60.78 79.19 17.46
N SER A 467 59.90 80.09 17.00
CA SER A 467 60.14 81.08 15.94
C SER A 467 60.46 82.44 16.52
#